data_AF-I3DIV7-F1
#
_entry.id   AF-I3DIV7-F1
#
_cell.length_a   1.000
_cell.length_b   1.000
_cell.length_c   1.000
_cell.angle_alpha   90.00
_cell.angle_beta   90.00
_cell.angle_gamma   90.00
#
_symmetry.space_group_name_H-M   'P 1'
#
loop_
_entity.id
_entity.type
_entity.pdbx_description
1 polymer ?
#
loop_
_entity_poly.entity_id
_entity_poly.type
_entity_poly.pdbx_seq_one_letter_code
_entity_poly.pdbx_strand_id
1 'polypeptide(L)'
;MVEGLFEFLKAYSDYIVLGLLCLMSFIMIWFVIERFIFLGRVKVKTYSNIHELDIDLNRHLTIISTIGANAPYVGLLGTVVGILLTFYDLGNSGGDIDASAIMLHLSLALKATAVGILVAIPSMVFYSALLRKVEVNRLKWKALNSQKNIGE
;
A
#
# COMPACT_ATOMS: atom_id res chain seq x y z
N MET A 1 -25.35 20.76 11.33
CA MET A 1 -23.92 20.59 10.95
C MET A 1 -23.49 19.13 11.08
N VAL A 2 -23.73 18.48 12.24
CA VAL A 2 -23.39 17.06 12.46
C VAL A 2 -24.20 16.10 11.58
N GLU A 3 -25.50 16.34 11.40
CA GLU A 3 -26.36 15.50 10.54
C GLU A 3 -25.94 15.49 9.06
N GLY A 4 -25.61 16.66 8.50
CA GLY A 4 -25.13 16.75 7.10
C GLY A 4 -23.77 16.08 6.87
N LEU A 5 -22.89 16.09 7.88
CA LEU A 5 -21.63 15.33 7.83
C LEU A 5 -21.89 13.82 7.84
N PHE A 6 -22.88 13.38 8.61
CA PHE A 6 -23.24 11.97 8.72
C PHE A 6 -23.85 11.44 7.42
N GLU A 7 -24.76 12.18 6.79
CA GLU A 7 -25.30 11.81 5.47
C GLU A 7 -24.21 11.72 4.40
N PHE A 8 -23.26 12.66 4.41
CA PHE A 8 -22.09 12.60 3.52
C PHE A 8 -21.26 11.34 3.77
N LEU A 9 -20.92 11.04 5.03
CA LEU A 9 -20.15 9.84 5.37
C LEU A 9 -20.88 8.56 4.93
N LYS A 10 -22.20 8.49 5.13
CA LYS A 10 -23.03 7.35 4.73
C LYS A 10 -23.07 7.14 3.21
N ALA A 11 -23.17 8.23 2.45
CA ALA A 11 -23.22 8.16 0.99
C ALA A 11 -21.86 7.89 0.33
N TYR A 12 -20.76 8.38 0.92
CA TYR A 12 -19.45 8.42 0.23
C TYR A 12 -18.36 7.54 0.85
N SER A 13 -18.46 7.10 2.11
CA SER A 13 -17.38 6.38 2.80
C SER A 13 -16.89 5.15 2.03
N ASP A 14 -17.79 4.30 1.56
CA ASP A 14 -17.44 3.07 0.83
C ASP A 14 -16.69 3.38 -0.47
N TYR A 15 -17.14 4.38 -1.22
CA TYR A 15 -16.51 4.81 -2.46
C TYR A 15 -15.15 5.44 -2.22
N ILE A 16 -15.00 6.23 -1.15
CA ILE A 16 -13.72 6.87 -0.78
C ILE A 16 -12.69 5.79 -0.42
N VAL A 17 -13.05 4.83 0.43
CA VAL A 17 -12.13 3.78 0.88
C VAL A 17 -11.72 2.88 -0.29
N LEU A 18 -12.69 2.40 -1.09
CA LEU A 18 -12.39 1.55 -2.24
C LEU A 18 -11.64 2.31 -3.34
N GLY A 19 -11.99 3.58 -3.59
CA GLY A 19 -11.29 4.44 -4.54
C GLY A 19 -9.83 4.68 -4.13
N LEU A 20 -9.59 4.94 -2.84
CA LEU A 20 -8.24 5.09 -2.29
C LEU A 20 -7.44 3.80 -2.42
N LEU A 21 -8.01 2.65 -2.07
CA LEU A 21 -7.34 1.34 -2.23
C LEU A 21 -7.05 1.01 -3.69
N CYS A 22 -7.96 1.34 -4.61
CA CYS A 22 -7.75 1.16 -6.05
C CYS A 22 -6.58 2.03 -6.54
N LEU A 23 -6.56 3.31 -6.14
CA LEU A 23 -5.48 4.23 -6.47
C LEU A 23 -4.13 3.76 -5.91
N MET A 24 -4.10 3.30 -4.66
CA MET A 24 -2.89 2.72 -4.05
C MET A 24 -2.42 1.49 -4.82
N SER A 25 -3.33 0.60 -5.23
CA SER A 25 -3.01 -0.58 -6.02
C SER A 25 -2.42 -0.21 -7.38
N PHE A 26 -3.03 0.75 -8.08
CA PHE A 26 -2.54 1.22 -9.37
C PHE A 26 -1.12 1.82 -9.28
N ILE A 27 -0.90 2.70 -8.29
CA ILE A 27 0.41 3.32 -8.04
C ILE A 27 1.47 2.25 -7.70
N MET A 28 1.11 1.29 -6.85
CA MET A 28 2.01 0.20 -6.48
C MET A 28 2.43 -0.63 -7.69
N ILE A 29 1.49 -1.05 -8.55
CA ILE A 29 1.81 -1.83 -9.76
C ILE A 29 2.73 -1.02 -10.68
N TRP A 30 2.43 0.25 -10.89
CA TRP A 30 3.24 1.14 -11.71
C TRP A 30 4.71 1.18 -11.24
N PHE A 31 4.93 1.46 -9.95
CA PHE A 31 6.28 1.55 -9.39
C PHE A 31 6.99 0.19 -9.35
N VAL A 32 6.26 -0.90 -9.08
CA VAL A 32 6.82 -2.26 -9.12
C VAL A 32 7.37 -2.57 -10.51
N ILE A 33 6.61 -2.27 -11.56
CA ILE A 33 7.03 -2.50 -12.95
C ILE A 33 8.26 -1.65 -13.31
N GLU A 34 8.20 -0.34 -13.03
CA GLU A 34 9.32 0.58 -13.24
C GLU A 34 10.60 0.04 -12.58
N ARG A 35 10.48 -0.40 -11.33
CA ARG A 35 11.63 -0.89 -10.55
C ARG A 35 12.12 -2.25 -10.97
N PHE A 36 11.24 -3.16 -11.33
CA PHE A 36 11.66 -4.47 -11.79
C PHE A 36 12.49 -4.36 -13.07
N ILE A 37 12.09 -3.46 -13.98
CA ILE A 37 12.81 -3.18 -15.23
C ILE A 37 14.14 -2.45 -14.94
N PHE A 38 14.14 -1.44 -14.07
CA PHE A 38 15.35 -0.71 -13.71
C PHE A 38 16.42 -1.62 -13.08
N LEU A 39 16.04 -2.40 -12.06
CA LEU A 39 16.95 -3.30 -11.35
C LEU A 39 17.45 -4.46 -12.24
N GLY A 40 16.70 -4.82 -13.28
CA GLY A 40 17.13 -5.79 -14.29
C GLY A 40 18.11 -5.23 -15.32
N ARG A 41 18.12 -3.91 -15.56
CA ARG A 41 18.94 -3.26 -16.61
C ARG A 41 20.11 -2.44 -16.06
N VAL A 42 20.20 -2.22 -14.75
CA VAL A 42 21.24 -1.39 -14.14
C VAL A 42 22.64 -2.00 -14.32
N LYS A 43 23.58 -1.19 -14.83
CA LYS A 43 24.99 -1.58 -14.98
C LYS A 43 25.77 -1.03 -13.79
N VAL A 44 25.97 -1.88 -12.77
CA VAL A 44 26.67 -1.49 -11.54
C VAL A 44 28.08 -0.94 -11.80
N LYS A 45 28.78 -1.43 -12.84
CA LYS A 45 30.15 -1.00 -13.19
C LYS A 45 30.29 0.50 -13.52
N THR A 46 29.21 1.18 -13.86
CA THR A 46 29.25 2.58 -14.31
C THR A 46 29.30 3.57 -13.14
N TYR A 47 28.94 3.14 -11.94
CA TYR A 47 28.87 4.03 -10.76
C TYR A 47 30.23 4.20 -10.11
N SER A 48 30.65 5.44 -9.91
CA SER A 48 31.93 5.80 -9.29
C SER A 48 31.89 5.65 -7.77
N ASN A 49 30.74 5.93 -7.14
CA ASN A 49 30.55 5.85 -5.69
C ASN A 49 29.42 4.89 -5.30
N ILE A 50 29.59 4.18 -4.19
CA ILE A 50 28.56 3.34 -3.59
C ILE A 50 27.32 4.14 -3.20
N HIS A 51 27.49 5.38 -2.77
CA HIS A 51 26.38 6.25 -2.36
C HIS A 51 25.46 6.60 -3.53
N GLU A 52 26.02 6.88 -4.72
CA GLU A 52 25.23 7.14 -5.93
C GLU A 52 24.43 5.91 -6.34
N LEU A 53 25.08 4.73 -6.31
CA LEU A 53 24.41 3.47 -6.59
C LEU A 53 23.26 3.20 -5.60
N ASP A 54 23.50 3.40 -4.30
CA ASP A 54 22.49 3.15 -3.27
C ASP A 54 21.28 4.10 -3.41
N ILE A 55 21.50 5.37 -3.76
CA ILE A 55 20.40 6.33 -4.04
C ILE A 55 19.55 5.81 -5.22
N ASP A 56 20.19 5.43 -6.32
CA ASP A 56 19.50 4.96 -7.53
C ASP A 56 18.79 3.62 -7.34
N LEU A 57 19.35 2.71 -6.55
CA LEU A 57 18.74 1.43 -6.22
C LEU A 57 17.55 1.56 -5.25
N ASN A 58 17.56 2.54 -4.34
CA ASN A 58 16.52 2.71 -3.31
C ASN A 58 15.36 3.64 -3.69
N ARG A 59 15.52 4.51 -4.69
CA ARG A 59 14.44 5.38 -5.23
C ARG A 59 13.10 4.63 -5.38
N HIS A 60 11.95 5.28 -5.13
CA HIS A 60 10.60 4.69 -5.27
C HIS A 60 10.27 3.40 -4.46
N LEU A 61 11.23 2.68 -3.86
CA LEU A 61 10.97 1.48 -3.05
C LEU A 61 10.22 1.84 -1.77
N THR A 62 10.49 3.02 -1.22
CA THR A 62 9.76 3.57 -0.07
C THR A 62 8.26 3.66 -0.37
N ILE A 63 7.86 4.07 -1.57
CA ILE A 63 6.44 4.20 -1.94
C ILE A 63 5.75 2.82 -1.90
N ILE A 64 6.39 1.80 -2.46
CA ILE A 64 5.87 0.42 -2.47
C ILE A 64 5.75 -0.12 -1.03
N SER A 65 6.76 0.15 -0.19
CA SER A 65 6.75 -0.23 1.23
C SER A 65 5.63 0.49 2.00
N THR A 66 5.49 1.80 1.79
CA THR A 66 4.45 2.62 2.43
C THR A 66 3.06 2.13 2.04
N ILE A 67 2.82 1.83 0.76
CA ILE A 67 1.53 1.29 0.31
C ILE A 67 1.25 -0.07 0.97
N GLY A 68 2.24 -0.97 0.98
CA GLY A 68 2.10 -2.29 1.59
C GLY A 68 1.82 -2.23 3.10
N ALA A 69 2.44 -1.30 3.82
CA ALA A 69 2.23 -1.12 5.25
C ALA A 69 0.91 -0.41 5.58
N ASN A 70 0.43 0.51 4.73
CA ASN A 70 -0.73 1.35 5.04
C ASN A 70 -2.05 0.89 4.42
N ALA A 71 -2.04 0.09 3.35
CA ALA A 71 -3.26 -0.43 2.73
C ALA A 71 -4.19 -1.19 3.70
N PRO A 72 -3.70 -2.02 4.65
CA PRO A 72 -4.56 -2.66 5.65
C PRO A 72 -5.25 -1.66 6.57
N TYR A 73 -4.55 -0.59 6.95
CA TYR A 73 -5.09 0.45 7.83
C TYR A 73 -6.17 1.29 7.13
N VAL A 74 -6.04 1.51 5.83
CA VAL A 74 -7.11 2.14 5.01
C VAL A 74 -8.36 1.26 5.01
N GLY A 75 -8.23 -0.05 4.83
CA GLY A 75 -9.35 -0.99 4.92
C GLY A 75 -10.00 -1.01 6.31
N LEU A 76 -9.17 -1.06 7.37
CA LEU A 76 -9.61 -0.99 8.76
C LEU A 76 -10.40 0.29 9.04
N LEU A 77 -9.93 1.44 8.55
CA LEU A 77 -10.63 2.71 8.68
C LEU A 77 -12.03 2.63 8.06
N GLY A 78 -12.17 1.99 6.89
CA GLY A 78 -13.48 1.71 6.29
C GLY A 78 -14.40 0.90 7.20
N THR A 79 -13.88 -0.15 7.85
CA THR A 79 -14.70 -0.91 8.81
C THR A 79 -15.13 -0.09 10.03
N VAL A 80 -14.24 0.74 10.57
CA VAL A 80 -14.55 1.58 11.72
C VAL A 80 -15.64 2.60 11.38
N VAL A 81 -15.54 3.24 10.20
CA VAL A 81 -16.58 4.18 9.74
C VAL A 81 -17.90 3.46 9.50
N GLY A 82 -17.92 2.29 8.85
CA GLY A 82 -19.15 1.54 8.62
C GLY A 82 -19.86 1.09 9.89
N ILE A 83 -19.10 0.65 10.90
CA ILE A 83 -19.64 0.31 12.22
C ILE A 83 -20.20 1.55 12.92
N LEU A 84 -19.49 2.68 12.86
CA LEU A 84 -19.94 3.94 13.45
C LEU A 84 -21.25 4.42 12.82
N LEU A 85 -21.36 4.37 11.50
CA LEU A 85 -22.59 4.70 10.77
C LEU A 85 -23.76 3.81 11.20
N THR A 86 -23.52 2.51 11.30
CA THR A 86 -24.54 1.54 11.71
C THR A 86 -25.07 1.80 13.12
N PHE A 87 -24.19 2.09 14.09
CA PHE A 87 -24.61 2.39 15.46
C PHE A 87 -25.33 3.73 15.59
N TYR A 88 -24.95 4.73 14.81
CA TYR A 88 -25.64 6.02 14.81
C TYR A 88 -27.07 5.89 14.24
N ASP A 89 -27.24 5.18 13.13
CA ASP A 89 -28.57 4.90 12.58
C ASP A 89 -29.44 4.18 13.62
N LEU A 90 -28.89 3.18 14.32
CA LEU A 90 -29.60 2.45 15.36
C LEU A 90 -30.05 3.35 16.53
N GLY A 91 -29.22 4.32 16.93
CA GLY A 91 -29.57 5.29 17.98
C GLY A 91 -30.68 6.26 17.56
N ASN A 92 -30.78 6.58 16.27
CA ASN A 92 -31.77 7.51 15.73
C ASN A 92 -33.10 6.84 15.36
N SER A 93 -33.12 5.53 15.09
CA SER A 93 -34.34 4.79 14.69
C SER A 93 -35.36 4.55 15.80
N GLY A 94 -35.16 5.10 17.00
CA GLY A 94 -36.16 5.05 18.08
C GLY A 94 -36.51 3.63 18.59
N GLY A 95 -35.74 2.61 18.23
CA GLY A 95 -35.95 1.23 18.64
C GLY A 95 -36.58 0.30 17.60
N ASP A 96 -36.94 0.78 16.41
CA ASP A 96 -37.31 -0.11 15.29
C ASP A 96 -36.02 -0.60 14.61
N ILE A 97 -35.70 -1.88 14.82
CA ILE A 97 -34.41 -2.47 14.44
C ILE A 97 -34.62 -3.37 13.22
N ASP A 98 -34.28 -2.88 12.03
CA ASP A 98 -34.08 -3.75 10.87
C ASP A 98 -32.70 -4.43 10.96
N ALA A 99 -32.68 -5.60 11.60
CA ALA A 99 -31.48 -6.42 11.73
C ALA A 99 -30.88 -6.81 10.37
N SER A 100 -31.69 -6.95 9.32
CA SER A 100 -31.22 -7.31 7.99
C SER A 100 -30.41 -6.18 7.37
N ALA A 101 -30.91 -4.94 7.45
CA ALA A 101 -30.18 -3.77 7.00
C ALA A 101 -28.85 -3.60 7.74
N ILE A 102 -28.82 -3.78 9.06
CA ILE A 102 -27.60 -3.70 9.88
C ILE A 102 -26.54 -4.71 9.42
N MET A 103 -26.94 -5.98 9.22
CA MET A 103 -26.03 -7.02 8.76
C MET A 103 -25.45 -6.71 7.38
N LEU A 104 -26.26 -6.12 6.50
CA LEU A 104 -25.81 -5.72 5.17
C LEU A 104 -24.74 -4.61 5.23
N HIS A 105 -24.96 -3.55 6.02
CA HIS A 105 -23.97 -2.47 6.19
C HIS A 105 -22.65 -2.99 6.80
N LEU A 106 -22.73 -3.88 7.79
CA LEU A 106 -21.54 -4.47 8.39
C LEU A 106 -20.77 -5.37 7.41
N SER A 107 -21.47 -6.11 6.54
CA SER A 107 -20.81 -6.91 5.51
C SER A 107 -20.03 -6.07 4.49
N LEU A 108 -20.58 -4.90 4.11
CA LEU A 108 -19.95 -3.95 3.20
C LEU A 108 -18.67 -3.36 3.82
N ALA A 109 -18.72 -3.03 5.11
CA ALA A 109 -17.56 -2.65 5.90
C ALA A 109 -16.47 -3.74 5.86
N LEU A 110 -16.81 -5.01 6.14
CA LEU A 110 -15.83 -6.12 6.16
C LEU A 110 -15.15 -6.33 4.80
N LYS A 111 -15.88 -6.11 3.70
CA LYS A 111 -15.33 -6.15 2.33
C LYS A 111 -14.18 -5.14 2.15
N ALA A 112 -14.28 -3.93 2.72
CA ALA A 112 -13.22 -2.92 2.59
C ALA A 112 -11.89 -3.39 3.20
N THR A 113 -11.92 -4.05 4.37
CA THR A 113 -10.73 -4.64 4.99
C THR A 113 -10.15 -5.77 4.16
N ALA A 114 -11.01 -6.65 3.60
CA ALA A 114 -10.55 -7.72 2.73
C ALA A 114 -9.79 -7.16 1.51
N VAL A 115 -10.30 -6.09 0.88
CA VAL A 115 -9.63 -5.41 -0.23
C VAL A 115 -8.32 -4.76 0.23
N GLY A 116 -8.27 -4.13 1.40
CA GLY A 116 -7.05 -3.54 1.95
C GLY A 116 -5.93 -4.57 2.12
N ILE A 117 -6.25 -5.75 2.67
CA ILE A 117 -5.32 -6.87 2.81
C ILE A 117 -4.90 -7.41 1.43
N LEU A 118 -5.84 -7.51 0.50
CA LEU A 118 -5.58 -7.96 -0.87
C LEU A 118 -4.57 -7.06 -1.60
N VAL A 119 -4.55 -5.75 -1.32
CA VAL A 119 -3.56 -4.81 -1.88
C VAL A 119 -2.22 -4.89 -1.12
N ALA A 120 -2.27 -5.05 0.21
CA ALA A 120 -1.09 -5.05 1.07
C ALA A 120 -0.15 -6.24 0.84
N ILE A 121 -0.72 -7.46 0.75
CA ILE A 121 0.07 -8.70 0.64
C ILE A 121 0.97 -8.67 -0.62
N PRO A 122 0.44 -8.44 -1.84
CA PRO A 122 1.26 -8.37 -3.04
C PRO A 122 2.31 -7.25 -2.95
N SER A 123 1.94 -6.08 -2.43
CA SER A 123 2.86 -4.94 -2.29
C SER A 123 4.09 -5.30 -1.46
N MET A 124 3.89 -5.99 -0.32
CA MET A 124 4.98 -6.41 0.56
C MET A 124 5.83 -7.53 -0.03
N VAL A 125 5.21 -8.46 -0.78
CA VAL A 125 5.94 -9.52 -1.51
C VAL A 125 6.85 -8.90 -2.57
N PHE A 126 6.33 -7.99 -3.40
CA PHE A 126 7.14 -7.31 -4.41
C PHE A 126 8.23 -6.44 -3.80
N TYR A 127 7.92 -5.70 -2.74
CA TYR A 127 8.91 -4.90 -2.02
C TYR A 127 10.09 -5.77 -1.53
N SER A 128 9.79 -6.90 -0.88
CA SER A 128 10.81 -7.84 -0.40
C SER A 128 11.67 -8.41 -1.53
N ALA A 129 11.06 -8.76 -2.67
CA ALA A 129 11.77 -9.25 -3.85
C ALA A 129 12.67 -8.17 -4.48
N LEU A 130 12.20 -6.93 -4.56
CA LEU A 130 12.98 -5.80 -5.10
C LEU A 130 14.15 -5.44 -4.17
N LEU A 131 13.94 -5.43 -2.85
CA LEU A 131 15.00 -5.25 -1.86
C LEU A 131 16.11 -6.30 -2.02
N ARG A 132 15.73 -7.58 -2.23
CA ARG A 132 16.72 -8.63 -2.48
C ARG A 132 17.56 -8.34 -3.72
N LYS A 133 16.95 -7.84 -4.81
CA LYS A 133 17.68 -7.44 -6.03
C LYS A 133 18.61 -6.23 -5.78
N VAL A 134 18.18 -5.26 -5.00
CA VAL A 134 19.03 -4.12 -4.58
C VAL A 134 20.29 -4.61 -3.89
N GLU A 135 20.16 -5.46 -2.88
CA GLU A 135 21.32 -5.95 -2.13
C GLU A 135 22.26 -6.78 -3.03
N VAL A 136 21.72 -7.61 -3.93
CA VAL A 136 22.56 -8.34 -4.89
C VAL A 136 23.36 -7.40 -5.79
N ASN A 137 22.75 -6.32 -6.31
CA ASN A 137 23.45 -5.35 -7.14
C ASN A 137 24.51 -4.57 -6.35
N ARG A 138 24.21 -4.21 -5.09
CA ARG A 138 25.15 -3.57 -4.17
C ARG A 138 26.36 -4.45 -3.88
N LEU A 139 26.15 -5.74 -3.62
CA LEU A 139 27.23 -6.72 -3.42
C LEU A 139 28.07 -6.93 -4.69
N LYS A 140 27.44 -6.97 -5.87
CA LYS A 140 28.17 -7.05 -7.16
C LYS A 140 29.10 -5.85 -7.36
N TRP A 141 28.66 -4.64 -7.04
CA TRP A 141 29.52 -3.44 -7.11
C TRP A 141 30.72 -3.55 -6.17
N LYS A 142 30.49 -3.96 -4.91
CA LYS A 142 31.55 -4.13 -3.91
C LYS A 142 32.60 -5.16 -4.34
N ALA A 143 32.16 -6.30 -4.88
CA ALA A 143 33.06 -7.33 -5.37
C ALA A 143 33.95 -6.84 -6.53
N LEU A 144 33.38 -6.06 -7.45
CA LEU A 144 34.11 -5.50 -8.60
C LEU A 144 35.16 -4.46 -8.17
N ASN A 145 34.84 -3.58 -7.22
CA ASN A 145 35.79 -2.57 -6.74
C ASN A 145 36.85 -3.14 -5.79
N SER A 146 36.53 -4.18 -5.01
CA SER A 146 37.51 -4.88 -4.20
C SER A 146 38.59 -5.55 -5.06
N GLN A 147 38.23 -6.15 -6.20
CA GLN A 147 39.20 -6.73 -7.13
C GLN A 147 40.12 -5.67 -7.77
N LYS A 148 39.62 -4.45 -7.98
CA LYS A 148 40.42 -3.36 -8.58
C LYS A 148 41.57 -2.91 -7.67
N ASN A 149 41.36 -2.93 -6.35
CA ASN A 149 42.38 -2.55 -5.36
C ASN A 149 43.47 -3.61 -5.08
N ILE A 150 43.34 -4.84 -5.61
CA ILE A 150 44.33 -5.92 -5.38
C ILE A 150 45.29 -6.06 -6.59
N GLY A 151 44.97 -5.44 -7.73
CA GLY A 151 45.74 -5.51 -8.97
C GLY A 151 46.59 -4.27 -9.29
N GLU A 152 46.63 -3.28 -8.41
CA GLU A 152 47.54 -2.12 -8.42
C GLU A 152 48.57 -2.26 -7.29
#